data_AF-A0A7C4SXK7-F1
#
_entry.id   AF-A0A7C4SXK7-F1
#
_cell.length_a   1.000
_cell.length_b   1.000
_cell.length_c   1.000
_cell.angle_alpha   90.00
_cell.angle_beta   90.00
_cell.angle_gamma   90.00
#
_symmetry.space_group_name_H-M   'P 1'
#
loop_
_entity.id
_entity.type
_entity.pdbx_description
1 polymer ?
#
loop_
_entity_poly.entity_id
_entity_poly.type
_entity_poly.pdbx_seq_one_letter_code
_entity_poly.pdbx_strand_id
1 'polypeptide(L)'
;MGEGSLNVEFRDQGGLIEIRYFDSPEDELYRSWKLPVSIADSLIAWRQKMKKQKNALFPLKEKTRVCEITMNTDKFVDIKSLDCMGRTNMTGWSLPIVVIDNLRKWKTAIKE
;
A
#
# COMPACT_ATOMS: atom_id res chain seq x y z
N MET A 1 -28.33 -1.98 -10.17
CA MET A 1 -27.48 -2.26 -9.00
C MET A 1 -26.07 -1.83 -9.38
N GLY A 2 -25.65 -0.63 -9.00
CA GLY A 2 -24.34 -0.11 -9.38
C GLY A 2 -23.26 -0.73 -8.53
N GLU A 3 -22.26 -1.35 -9.16
CA GLU A 3 -21.01 -1.70 -8.51
C GLU A 3 -20.42 -0.41 -7.94
N GLY A 4 -20.39 -0.27 -6.61
CA GLY A 4 -19.85 0.91 -5.96
C GLY A 4 -18.40 1.09 -6.39
N SER A 5 -18.11 2.19 -7.09
CA SER A 5 -16.77 2.62 -7.47
C SER A 5 -15.88 2.52 -6.24
N LEU A 6 -14.89 1.63 -6.27
CA LEU A 6 -13.93 1.55 -5.17
C LEU A 6 -13.33 2.94 -4.97
N ASN A 7 -13.29 3.44 -3.74
CA ASN A 7 -12.60 4.69 -3.39
C ASN A 7 -11.09 4.63 -3.68
N VAL A 8 -10.58 3.55 -4.27
CA VAL A 8 -9.17 3.37 -4.63
C VAL A 8 -9.05 2.98 -6.10
N GLU A 9 -8.34 3.80 -6.87
CA GLU A 9 -7.91 3.48 -8.22
C GLU A 9 -6.41 3.16 -8.26
N PHE A 10 -6.02 2.34 -9.23
CA PHE A 10 -4.63 1.97 -9.47
C PHE A 10 -4.29 2.13 -10.95
N ARG A 11 -3.15 2.75 -11.24
CA ARG A 11 -2.65 2.93 -12.62
C ARG A 11 -1.21 2.43 -12.70
N ASP A 12 -0.93 1.55 -13.66
CA ASP A 12 0.43 1.14 -13.95
C ASP A 12 1.18 2.25 -14.71
N GLN A 13 2.41 2.52 -14.31
CA GLN A 13 3.30 3.52 -14.92
C GLN A 13 4.70 2.91 -15.14
N GLY A 14 4.78 1.70 -15.70
CA GLY A 14 6.05 1.12 -16.14
C GLY A 14 7.04 0.91 -15.01
N GLY A 15 6.69 0.04 -14.05
CA GLY A 15 7.51 -0.27 -12.86
C GLY A 15 7.17 0.57 -11.63
N LEU A 16 6.33 1.58 -11.79
CA LEU A 16 5.64 2.29 -10.71
C LEU A 16 4.14 1.99 -10.78
N ILE A 17 3.49 2.00 -9.62
CA ILE A 17 2.04 2.05 -9.49
C ILE A 17 1.65 3.41 -8.92
N GLU A 18 0.75 4.11 -9.60
CA GLU A 18 0.04 5.25 -9.05
C GLU A 18 -1.23 4.75 -8.36
N ILE A 19 -1.37 5.05 -7.08
CA ILE A 19 -2.56 4.81 -6.29
C ILE A 19 -3.30 6.12 -6.12
N ARG A 20 -4.61 6.14 -6.38
CA ARG A 20 -5.47 7.29 -6.07
C ARG A 20 -6.53 6.87 -5.06
N TYR A 21 -6.67 7.64 -3.99
CA TYR A 21 -7.68 7.43 -2.96
C TYR A 21 -8.61 8.62 -2.90
N PHE A 22 -9.89 8.38 -3.13
CA PHE A 22 -10.95 9.38 -3.13
C PHE A 22 -11.61 9.36 -1.75
N ASP A 23 -11.49 10.47 -1.01
CA ASP A 23 -12.18 10.63 0.29
C ASP A 23 -13.72 10.62 0.06
N SER A 24 -14.17 11.18 -1.07
CA SER A 24 -15.52 11.13 -1.61
C SER A 24 -15.44 10.99 -3.14
N PRO A 25 -16.03 9.95 -3.77
CA PRO A 25 -15.93 9.76 -5.22
C PRO A 25 -16.58 10.88 -6.05
N GLU A 26 -17.53 11.61 -5.44
CA GLU A 26 -18.33 12.65 -6.11
C GLU A 26 -17.59 14.00 -6.20
N ASP A 27 -16.59 14.22 -5.34
CA ASP A 27 -15.93 15.52 -5.21
C ASP A 27 -14.69 15.68 -6.11
N GLU A 28 -14.35 14.66 -6.93
CA GLU A 28 -13.13 14.56 -7.78
C GLU A 28 -11.78 14.77 -7.05
N LEU A 29 -11.78 15.07 -5.75
CA LEU A 29 -10.61 15.26 -4.92
C LEU A 29 -10.05 13.90 -4.49
N TYR A 30 -8.76 13.68 -4.77
CA TYR A 30 -8.07 12.46 -4.38
C TYR A 30 -6.69 12.75 -3.79
N ARG A 31 -6.25 11.84 -2.93
CA ARG A 31 -4.85 11.71 -2.53
C ARG A 31 -4.18 10.72 -3.46
N SER A 32 -2.96 11.01 -3.90
CA SER A 32 -2.22 10.13 -4.79
C SER A 32 -0.85 9.78 -4.24
N TRP A 33 -0.45 8.53 -4.45
CA TRP A 33 0.88 8.02 -4.12
C TRP A 33 1.44 7.27 -5.32
N LYS A 34 2.70 7.51 -5.62
CA LYS A 34 3.46 6.71 -6.60
C LYS A 34 4.48 5.87 -5.88
N LEU A 35 4.42 4.56 -6.05
CA LEU A 35 5.33 3.61 -5.40
C LEU A 35 5.89 2.63 -6.43
N PRO A 36 7.12 2.14 -6.22
CA PRO A 36 7.65 1.01 -6.97
C PRO A 36 6.78 -0.24 -6.83
N VAL A 37 6.61 -0.98 -7.92
CA VAL A 37 5.88 -2.27 -7.93
C VAL A 37 6.45 -3.25 -6.91
N SER A 38 7.77 -3.27 -6.71
CA SER A 38 8.44 -4.11 -5.70
C SER A 38 8.01 -3.80 -4.26
N ILE A 39 7.70 -2.53 -3.97
CA ILE A 39 7.18 -2.11 -2.67
C ILE A 39 5.71 -2.49 -2.54
N ALA A 40 4.89 -2.32 -3.58
CA ALA A 40 3.50 -2.80 -3.60
C ALA A 40 3.44 -4.31 -3.29
N ASP A 41 4.32 -5.09 -3.91
CA ASP A 41 4.42 -6.53 -3.70
C ASP A 41 4.77 -6.90 -2.26
N SER A 42 5.73 -6.18 -1.69
CA SER A 42 6.12 -6.34 -0.29
C SER A 42 4.96 -6.00 0.66
N LEU A 43 4.19 -4.96 0.35
CA LEU A 43 3.00 -4.58 1.14
C LEU A 43 1.89 -5.62 1.05
N ILE A 44 1.63 -6.19 -0.13
CA ILE A 44 0.63 -7.26 -0.31
C ILE A 44 1.02 -8.49 0.53
N ALA A 45 2.28 -8.93 0.44
CA ALA A 45 2.76 -10.09 1.19
C ALA A 45 2.69 -9.85 2.71
N TRP A 46 3.16 -8.69 3.17
CA TRP A 46 3.09 -8.31 4.57
C TRP A 46 1.64 -8.26 5.09
N ARG A 47 0.72 -7.62 4.36
CA ARG A 47 -0.69 -7.51 4.79
C ARG A 47 -1.37 -8.88 4.90
N GLN A 48 -1.07 -9.80 3.97
CA GLN A 48 -1.59 -11.16 4.02
C GLN A 48 -1.08 -11.94 5.25
N LYS A 49 0.18 -11.74 5.64
CA LYS A 49 0.75 -12.30 6.87
C LYS A 49 0.04 -11.73 8.11
N MET A 50 -0.18 -10.41 8.15
CA MET A 50 -0.83 -9.74 9.28
C MET A 50 -2.30 -10.15 9.46
N LYS A 51 -3.07 -10.35 8.37
CA LYS A 51 -4.47 -10.82 8.45
C LYS A 51 -4.64 -12.18 9.13
N LYS A 52 -3.58 -12.99 9.20
CA LYS A 52 -3.59 -14.29 9.89
C LYS A 52 -3.33 -14.15 11.40
N GLN A 53 -2.89 -13.00 11.87
CA GLN A 53 -2.60 -12.75 13.29
C GLN A 53 -3.85 -12.22 13.98
N LYS A 54 -4.43 -13.02 14.89
CA LYS A 54 -5.69 -12.66 15.57
C LYS A 54 -5.53 -11.55 16.63
N ASN A 55 -4.34 -11.38 17.20
CA ASN A 55 -4.06 -10.45 18.30
C ASN A 55 -2.77 -9.63 18.04
N ALA A 56 -2.77 -8.82 16.99
CA ALA A 56 -1.63 -7.97 16.67
C ALA A 56 -1.56 -6.78 17.65
N LEU A 57 -0.44 -6.62 18.36
CA LEU A 57 -0.16 -5.46 19.21
C LEU A 57 0.66 -4.43 18.41
N PHE A 58 0.33 -3.15 18.59
CA PHE A 58 1.06 -2.06 17.95
C PHE A 58 2.26 -1.59 18.79
N PRO A 59 3.33 -1.07 18.17
CA PRO A 59 3.51 -0.92 16.72
C PRO A 59 3.91 -2.23 16.04
N LEU A 60 3.37 -2.48 14.85
CA LEU A 60 3.84 -3.55 13.98
C LEU A 60 4.98 -3.01 13.11
N LYS A 61 6.10 -3.72 13.07
CA LYS A 61 7.25 -3.37 12.25
C LYS A 61 7.74 -4.57 11.47
N GLU A 62 8.00 -4.38 10.19
CA GLU A 62 8.63 -5.39 9.34
C GLU A 62 9.61 -4.73 8.38
N LYS A 63 10.84 -5.25 8.33
CA LYS A 63 11.85 -4.83 7.36
C LYS A 63 11.98 -5.89 6.28
N THR A 64 11.75 -5.49 5.04
CA THR A 64 11.90 -6.34 3.85
C THR A 64 13.23 -6.03 3.15
N ARG A 65 13.45 -6.59 1.94
CA ARG A 65 14.62 -6.25 1.12
C ARG A 65 14.53 -4.87 0.47
N VAL A 66 13.34 -4.32 0.29
CA VAL A 66 13.10 -3.10 -0.49
C VAL A 66 12.46 -1.97 0.31
N CYS A 67 11.83 -2.28 1.44
CA CYS A 67 11.20 -1.30 2.31
C CYS A 67 11.17 -1.72 3.77
N GLU A 68 11.11 -0.74 4.67
CA GLU A 68 10.68 -0.90 6.05
C GLU A 68 9.22 -0.46 6.17
N ILE A 69 8.42 -1.26 6.84
CA ILE A 69 6.97 -1.09 7.03
C ILE A 69 6.74 -0.91 8.52
N THR A 70 6.07 0.17 8.90
CA THR A 70 5.67 0.45 10.28
C THR A 70 4.18 0.79 10.33
N MET A 71 3.46 0.18 11.26
CA MET A 71 2.05 0.45 11.50
C MET A 71 1.88 0.74 12.98
N ASN A 72 1.67 2.01 13.31
CA ASN A 72 1.53 2.48 14.70
C ASN A 72 0.07 2.41 15.19
N THR A 73 -0.89 2.40 14.27
CA THR A 73 -2.33 2.33 14.52
C THR A 73 -2.97 1.43 13.47
N ASP A 74 -4.25 1.10 13.62
CA ASP A 74 -5.01 0.34 12.64
C ASP A 74 -5.37 1.11 11.35
N LYS A 75 -5.11 2.42 11.30
CA LYS A 75 -5.57 3.31 10.22
C LYS A 75 -4.56 3.50 9.10
N PHE A 76 -3.28 3.67 9.44
CA PHE A 76 -2.23 4.05 8.51
C PHE A 76 -1.00 3.16 8.64
N VAL A 77 -0.32 2.98 7.52
CA VAL A 77 0.94 2.26 7.42
C VAL A 77 1.97 3.19 6.81
N ASP A 78 3.06 3.38 7.53
CA ASP A 78 4.22 4.13 7.09
C ASP A 78 5.20 3.17 6.40
N ILE A 79 5.66 3.56 5.22
CA ILE A 79 6.60 2.81 4.40
C ILE A 79 7.83 3.68 4.15
N LYS A 80 9.01 3.14 4.37
CA LYS A 80 10.28 3.76 3.96
C LYS A 80 10.98 2.85 2.97
N SER A 81 11.35 3.36 1.81
CA SER A 81 12.13 2.55 0.86
C SER A 81 13.55 2.33 1.40
N LEU A 82 14.16 1.22 1.00
CA LEU A 82 15.54 0.89 1.34
C LEU A 82 16.43 1.05 0.11
N ASP A 83 17.69 1.43 0.32
CA ASP A 83 18.73 1.39 -0.70
C ASP A 83 19.30 -0.04 -0.88
N CYS A 84 20.24 -0.22 -1.81
CA CYS A 84 20.88 -1.51 -2.07
C CYS A 84 21.70 -2.05 -0.88
N MET A 85 22.01 -1.20 0.11
CA MET A 85 22.68 -1.58 1.35
C MET A 85 21.69 -1.84 2.49
N GLY A 86 20.37 -1.76 2.23
CA GLY A 86 19.32 -1.97 3.23
C GLY A 86 19.15 -0.79 4.21
N ARG A 87 19.65 0.40 3.87
CA ARG A 87 19.47 1.63 4.66
C ARG A 87 18.21 2.36 4.20
N THR A 88 17.50 2.98 5.12
CA THR A 88 16.33 3.80 4.78
C THR A 88 16.74 4.97 3.92
N ASN A 89 16.13 5.11 2.75
CA ASN A 89 16.28 6.31 1.93
C ASN A 89 15.31 7.40 2.39
N MET A 90 15.37 8.58 1.75
CA MET A 90 14.45 9.69 2.03
C MET A 90 13.03 9.48 1.46
N THR A 91 12.82 8.47 0.62
CA THR A 91 11.53 8.22 -0.03
C THR A 91 10.66 7.36 0.87
N GLY A 92 9.58 7.93 1.37
CA GLY A 92 8.60 7.22 2.17
C GLY A 92 7.17 7.61 1.81
N TRP A 93 6.25 6.77 2.24
CA TRP A 93 4.82 6.92 2.02
C TRP A 93 4.09 6.64 3.33
N SER A 94 2.94 7.28 3.51
CA SER A 94 1.97 6.90 4.54
C SER A 94 0.66 6.61 3.83
N LEU A 95 0.23 5.36 3.88
CA LEU A 95 -0.95 4.86 3.16
C LEU A 95 -2.04 4.46 4.15
N PRO A 96 -3.32 4.82 3.89
CA PRO A 96 -4.45 4.25 4.61
C PRO A 96 -4.47 2.71 4.47
N ILE A 97 -4.87 2.00 5.52
CA ILE A 97 -4.93 0.54 5.47
C ILE A 97 -5.88 0.02 4.38
N VAL A 98 -6.96 0.77 4.11
CA VAL A 98 -7.92 0.47 3.05
C VAL A 98 -7.27 0.45 1.66
N VAL A 99 -6.29 1.32 1.42
CA VAL A 99 -5.51 1.33 0.18
C VAL A 99 -4.71 0.02 0.06
N ILE A 100 -4.01 -0.36 1.12
CA ILE A 100 -3.19 -1.58 1.14
C ILE A 100 -4.06 -2.82 0.98
N ASP A 101 -5.25 -2.83 1.58
CA ASP A 101 -6.21 -3.92 1.44
C ASP A 101 -6.73 -4.10 0.00
N ASN A 102 -6.72 -3.04 -0.80
CA ASN A 102 -7.11 -3.09 -2.22
C ASN A 102 -5.95 -3.38 -3.19
N LEU A 103 -4.68 -3.26 -2.78
CA LEU A 103 -3.51 -3.54 -3.64
C LEU A 103 -3.53 -4.95 -4.26
N ARG A 104 -4.07 -5.95 -3.56
CA ARG A 104 -4.17 -7.31 -4.10
C ARG A 104 -5.09 -7.39 -5.32
N LYS A 105 -6.17 -6.60 -5.35
CA LYS A 105 -7.11 -6.58 -6.47
C LYS A 105 -6.42 -6.09 -7.74
N TRP A 106 -5.66 -5.00 -7.62
CA TRP A 106 -4.80 -4.49 -8.69
C TRP A 106 -3.82 -5.55 -9.22
N LYS A 107 -3.10 -6.24 -8.32
CA LYS A 107 -2.13 -7.26 -8.74
C LYS A 107 -2.75 -8.44 -9.50
N THR A 108 -4.02 -8.72 -9.24
CA THR A 108 -4.76 -9.78 -9.95
C THR A 108 -5.18 -9.30 -11.33
N ALA A 109 -5.69 -8.07 -11.43
CA ALA A 109 -6.14 -7.45 -12.68
C ALA A 109 -5.03 -7.22 -13.73
N ILE A 110 -3.75 -7.17 -13.34
CA ILE A 110 -2.61 -7.03 -14.28
C ILE A 110 -2.11 -8.38 -14.81
N LYS A 111 -2.45 -9.50 -14.16
CA LYS A 111 -1.99 -10.84 -14.56
C LYS A 111 -2.91 -11.53 -15.58
N GLU A 112 -4.10 -10.97 -15.80
CA GLU A 112 -5.06 -11.38 -16.82
C GLU A 112 -4.84 -10.57 -18.10
#